data_AF-A0A9X1L4Y9-F1
#
_entry.id   AF-A0A9X1L4Y9-F1
#
_cell.length_a   1.000
_cell.length_b   1.000
_cell.length_c   1.000
_cell.angle_alpha   90.00
_cell.angle_beta   90.00
_cell.angle_gamma   90.00
#
_symmetry.space_group_name_H-M   'P 1'
#
loop_
_entity.id
_entity.type
_entity.pdbx_description
1 polymer ?
#
loop_
_entity_poly.entity_id
_entity_poly.type
_entity_poly.pdbx_seq_one_letter_code
_entity_poly.pdbx_strand_id
1 'polypeptide(L)'
;MKTYSACFIMSLLFFTKANAQDIVKLNDYLITKVSINRQTEILSVNEDINNERYTIEATNDLRTKLSANYKFLGFGFGFSPPQSDRKSKFLEAKLNLFLSKWVLGADFSRIKGFYAQNIDLQNPDRDFPDLKSTSYRFSAGYLLNDRFSYKHLFQLNEWQRESSGSFIPSFTYRYNRISDFIDGDKVVQHNSDFTLSPAYYYTWCVDQNWFVTPAISPKFGMRFSKDDTNKETYFTRGFNFRLQFGFTNERVAAGATFTFESNNINYRSTRSTINDRNHAQLYFAYRFNAPKFLQRTVESIERKFGL
;
A
#
# COMPACT_ATOMS: atom_id res chain seq x y z
N MET A 1 35.25 27.13 -26.88
CA MET A 1 34.66 27.31 -25.53
C MET A 1 34.25 25.93 -25.03
N LYS A 2 34.99 25.35 -24.07
CA LYS A 2 34.75 23.99 -23.57
C LYS A 2 33.74 24.04 -22.42
N THR A 3 32.61 23.37 -22.54
CA THR A 3 31.63 23.14 -21.48
C THR A 3 31.92 21.80 -20.82
N TYR A 4 32.28 21.84 -19.53
CA TYR A 4 32.48 20.64 -18.71
C TYR A 4 31.12 20.18 -18.15
N SER A 5 30.65 19.01 -18.58
CA SER A 5 29.59 18.26 -17.90
C SER A 5 30.21 17.49 -16.75
N ALA A 6 29.97 17.95 -15.52
CA ALA A 6 30.30 17.19 -14.31
C ALA A 6 29.08 16.35 -13.88
N CYS A 7 29.09 15.08 -14.27
CA CYS A 7 28.20 14.06 -13.71
C CYS A 7 28.74 13.66 -12.33
N PHE A 8 28.13 14.16 -11.26
CA PHE A 8 28.45 13.74 -9.89
C PHE A 8 27.57 12.55 -9.52
N ILE A 9 28.03 11.33 -9.82
CA ILE A 9 27.44 10.11 -9.26
C ILE A 9 28.04 9.95 -7.86
N MET A 10 27.29 10.37 -6.84
CA MET A 10 27.66 10.16 -5.46
C MET A 10 27.30 8.72 -5.07
N SER A 11 28.27 7.83 -5.13
CA SER A 11 28.18 6.48 -4.57
C SER A 11 28.34 6.55 -3.05
N LEU A 12 27.22 6.57 -2.31
CA LEU A 12 27.24 6.25 -0.88
C LEU A 12 27.28 4.72 -0.72
N LEU A 13 28.48 4.14 -0.74
CA LEU A 13 28.73 2.81 -0.23
C LEU A 13 29.23 2.95 1.21
N PHE A 14 28.30 2.92 2.17
CA PHE A 14 28.67 2.74 3.57
C PHE A 14 28.92 1.25 3.84
N PHE A 15 30.19 0.90 4.03
CA PHE A 15 30.60 -0.38 4.61
C PHE A 15 30.22 -0.40 6.09
N THR A 16 29.11 -1.05 6.43
CA THR A 16 28.81 -1.42 7.83
C THR A 16 29.61 -2.67 8.20
N LYS A 17 30.40 -2.57 9.29
CA LYS A 17 31.11 -3.70 9.90
C LYS A 17 30.15 -4.89 10.09
N ALA A 18 30.62 -6.09 9.77
CA ALA A 18 29.89 -7.33 10.03
C ALA A 18 29.93 -7.63 11.54
N ASN A 19 28.95 -7.09 12.27
CA ASN A 19 28.57 -7.65 13.57
C ASN A 19 27.47 -8.72 13.35
N ALA A 20 27.32 -9.58 14.36
CA ALA A 20 26.39 -10.70 14.33
C ALA A 20 24.94 -10.21 14.12
N GLN A 21 24.22 -10.93 13.27
CA GLN A 21 22.82 -10.68 12.88
C GLN A 21 21.89 -10.53 14.09
N ASP A 22 21.52 -9.30 14.45
CA ASP A 22 20.58 -9.04 15.55
C ASP A 22 19.17 -8.75 15.01
N ILE A 23 18.54 -9.77 14.43
CA ILE A 23 17.10 -9.80 14.16
C ILE A 23 16.43 -10.67 15.21
N VAL A 24 15.71 -10.04 16.13
CA VAL A 24 14.95 -10.72 17.17
C VAL A 24 13.64 -11.25 16.56
N LYS A 25 13.46 -12.57 16.58
CA LYS A 25 12.21 -13.21 16.13
C LYS A 25 11.18 -13.18 17.26
N LEU A 26 9.97 -12.72 16.96
CA LEU A 26 8.87 -12.58 17.92
C LEU A 26 7.77 -13.61 17.64
N ASN A 27 8.17 -14.82 17.27
CA ASN A 27 7.30 -15.88 16.78
C ASN A 27 6.32 -16.43 17.82
N ASP A 28 6.61 -16.23 19.11
CA ASP A 28 5.75 -16.68 20.22
C ASP A 28 4.54 -15.76 20.43
N TYR A 29 4.56 -14.58 19.82
CA TYR A 29 3.58 -13.54 20.04
C TYR A 29 2.58 -13.42 18.88
N LEU A 30 1.30 -13.39 19.22
CA LEU A 30 0.26 -12.83 18.39
C LEU A 30 0.31 -11.31 18.50
N ILE A 31 0.58 -10.64 17.39
CA ILE A 31 0.69 -9.19 17.33
C ILE A 31 -0.60 -8.62 16.82
N THR A 32 -1.24 -7.78 17.62
CA THR A 32 -2.37 -6.99 17.16
C THR A 32 -1.89 -5.58 16.89
N LYS A 33 -2.35 -4.97 15.80
CA LYS A 33 -2.00 -3.61 15.41
C LYS A 33 -3.24 -2.85 14.99
N VAL A 34 -3.42 -1.69 15.60
CA VAL A 34 -4.40 -0.68 15.22
C VAL A 34 -3.66 0.40 14.43
N SER A 35 -4.28 0.90 13.37
CA SER A 35 -3.71 1.99 12.59
C SER A 35 -4.79 2.94 12.12
N ILE A 36 -4.47 4.23 12.14
CA ILE A 36 -5.31 5.27 11.60
C ILE A 36 -4.54 5.84 10.41
N ASN A 37 -5.17 5.84 9.24
CA ASN A 37 -4.57 6.37 8.03
C ASN A 37 -5.44 7.47 7.44
N ARG A 38 -4.81 8.59 7.11
CA ARG A 38 -5.38 9.60 6.24
C ARG A 38 -4.98 9.27 4.81
N GLN A 39 -5.94 8.98 3.94
CA GLN A 39 -5.70 8.64 2.54
C GLN A 39 -6.65 9.44 1.66
N THR A 40 -6.09 10.32 0.85
CA THR A 40 -6.85 10.99 -0.21
C THR A 40 -6.92 10.07 -1.42
N GLU A 41 -8.12 9.89 -1.98
CA GLU A 41 -8.31 9.23 -3.28
C GLU A 41 -8.99 10.22 -4.21
N ILE A 42 -8.22 10.66 -5.19
CA ILE A 42 -8.60 11.66 -6.18
C ILE A 42 -8.98 10.92 -7.47
N LEU A 43 -10.11 11.29 -8.07
CA LEU A 43 -10.52 10.87 -9.40
C LEU A 43 -10.72 12.12 -10.25
N SER A 44 -9.90 12.27 -11.29
CA SER A 44 -10.11 13.33 -12.27
C SER A 44 -10.99 12.81 -13.40
N VAL A 45 -12.03 13.56 -13.76
CA VAL A 45 -12.87 13.32 -14.93
C VAL A 45 -12.69 14.51 -15.85
N ASN A 46 -12.35 14.28 -17.12
CA ASN A 46 -12.42 15.33 -18.13
C ASN A 46 -13.78 15.21 -18.82
N GLU A 47 -14.49 16.32 -18.94
CA GLU A 47 -15.69 16.42 -19.77
C GLU A 47 -15.31 16.89 -21.17
N ASP A 48 -15.71 16.12 -22.19
CA ASP A 48 -15.39 16.40 -23.59
C ASP A 48 -16.11 17.64 -24.16
N ILE A 49 -17.16 18.13 -23.48
CA ILE A 49 -18.04 19.17 -24.03
C ILE A 49 -17.48 20.59 -23.80
N ASN A 50 -16.79 20.84 -22.68
CA ASN A 50 -16.29 22.19 -22.33
C ASN A 50 -14.78 22.26 -22.02
N ASN A 51 -14.05 21.14 -22.14
CA ASN A 51 -12.62 21.06 -21.74
C ASN A 51 -12.39 21.43 -20.26
N GLU A 52 -13.44 21.36 -19.44
CA GLU A 52 -13.37 21.55 -17.98
C GLU A 52 -12.88 20.25 -17.32
N ARG A 53 -11.89 20.37 -16.44
CA ARG A 53 -11.43 19.29 -15.58
C ARG A 53 -12.08 19.45 -14.23
N TYR A 54 -12.83 18.44 -13.79
CA TYR A 54 -13.29 18.40 -12.41
C TYR A 54 -12.75 17.16 -11.69
N THR A 55 -12.58 17.32 -10.38
CA THR A 55 -11.97 16.34 -9.52
C THR A 55 -12.97 15.93 -8.45
N ILE A 56 -13.25 14.62 -8.36
CA ILE A 56 -14.10 14.04 -7.33
C ILE A 56 -13.23 13.27 -6.34
N GLU A 57 -13.53 13.40 -5.05
CA GLU A 57 -12.80 12.75 -3.98
C GLU A 57 -13.75 11.89 -3.13
N ALA A 58 -13.23 10.78 -2.60
CA ALA A 58 -13.96 10.06 -1.57
C ALA A 58 -13.84 10.81 -0.23
N THR A 59 -14.95 11.07 0.45
CA THR A 59 -15.00 11.76 1.76
C THR A 59 -14.66 10.84 2.94
N ASN A 60 -13.90 9.76 2.69
CA ASN A 60 -13.50 8.75 3.67
C ASN A 60 -11.99 8.82 3.97
N ASP A 61 -11.46 10.03 4.08
CA ASP A 61 -10.03 10.27 4.16
C ASP A 61 -9.43 9.59 5.41
N LEU A 62 -10.14 9.59 6.54
CA LEU A 62 -9.76 8.83 7.73
C LEU A 62 -10.27 7.39 7.68
N ARG A 63 -9.34 6.45 7.70
CA ARG A 63 -9.61 5.02 7.72
C ARG A 63 -8.94 4.39 8.94
N THR A 64 -9.64 3.46 9.57
CA THR A 64 -9.15 2.66 10.68
C THR A 64 -8.84 1.27 10.18
N LYS A 65 -7.67 0.74 10.56
CA LYS A 65 -7.22 -0.61 10.20
C LYS A 65 -6.88 -1.38 11.47
N LEU A 66 -7.39 -2.60 11.54
CA LEU A 66 -7.06 -3.59 12.56
C LEU A 66 -6.29 -4.71 11.87
N SER A 67 -5.24 -5.22 12.50
CA SER A 67 -4.49 -6.35 11.97
C SER A 67 -4.01 -7.26 13.07
N ALA A 68 -3.88 -8.54 12.71
CA ALA A 68 -3.37 -9.60 13.55
C ALA A 68 -2.27 -10.34 12.77
N ASN A 69 -1.06 -10.40 13.32
CA ASN A 69 0.10 -11.03 12.69
C ASN A 69 0.68 -12.10 13.63
N TYR A 70 1.01 -13.26 13.08
CA TYR A 70 1.59 -14.37 13.82
C TYR A 70 2.47 -15.22 12.90
N LYS A 71 3.75 -15.38 13.27
CA LYS A 71 4.78 -16.03 12.45
C LYS A 71 4.75 -15.51 11.01
N PHE A 72 4.54 -16.36 10.00
CA PHE A 72 4.51 -15.96 8.60
C PHE A 72 3.19 -15.31 8.15
N LEU A 73 2.11 -15.41 8.94
CA LEU A 73 0.76 -15.01 8.58
C LEU A 73 0.42 -13.61 9.11
N GLY A 74 -0.17 -12.78 8.27
CA GLY A 74 -0.74 -11.50 8.67
C GLY A 74 -2.10 -11.28 8.05
N PHE A 75 -3.10 -10.94 8.87
CA PHE A 75 -4.44 -10.58 8.44
C PHE A 75 -4.74 -9.14 8.82
N GLY A 76 -5.43 -8.41 7.93
CA GLY A 76 -5.84 -7.04 8.17
C GLY A 76 -7.28 -6.80 7.73
N PHE A 77 -7.96 -5.94 8.47
CA PHE A 77 -9.30 -5.46 8.16
C PHE A 77 -9.33 -3.93 8.30
N GLY A 78 -9.85 -3.25 7.29
CA GLY A 78 -9.93 -1.80 7.25
C GLY A 78 -11.36 -1.32 7.01
N PHE A 79 -11.73 -0.22 7.66
CA PHE A 79 -13.01 0.44 7.48
C PHE A 79 -12.86 1.95 7.69
N SER A 80 -13.80 2.74 7.20
CA SER A 80 -13.87 4.17 7.51
C SER A 80 -15.15 4.44 8.30
N PRO A 81 -15.05 5.04 9.50
CA PRO A 81 -16.24 5.52 10.20
C PRO A 81 -16.87 6.68 9.43
N PRO A 82 -18.21 6.82 9.42
CA PRO A 82 -18.86 7.95 8.75
C PRO A 82 -18.44 9.27 9.41
N GLN A 83 -17.92 10.21 8.62
CA GLN A 83 -17.43 11.51 9.11
C GLN A 83 -18.44 12.65 8.96
N SER A 84 -19.37 12.57 8.00
CA SER A 84 -20.34 13.63 7.70
C SER A 84 -21.62 13.05 7.05
N ASP A 85 -22.56 13.92 6.69
CA ASP A 85 -23.80 13.54 6.00
C ASP A 85 -23.56 12.98 4.58
N ARG A 86 -22.44 13.34 3.93
CA ARG A 86 -21.98 12.77 2.64
C ARG A 86 -21.09 11.54 2.88
N LYS A 87 -21.73 10.36 2.89
CA LYS A 87 -21.17 9.11 3.44
C LYS A 87 -20.49 8.23 2.40
N SER A 88 -19.19 8.44 2.15
CA SER A 88 -18.36 7.43 1.47
C SER A 88 -18.17 6.20 2.38
N LYS A 89 -18.40 4.99 1.86
CA LYS A 89 -18.15 3.73 2.58
C LYS A 89 -16.82 3.12 2.14
N PHE A 90 -16.03 2.63 3.09
CA PHE A 90 -14.77 1.93 2.84
C PHE A 90 -14.74 0.60 3.57
N LEU A 91 -14.29 -0.44 2.86
CA LEU A 91 -14.01 -1.77 3.39
C LEU A 91 -12.72 -2.29 2.77
N GLU A 92 -11.86 -2.90 3.58
CA GLU A 92 -10.63 -3.55 3.14
C GLU A 92 -10.39 -4.85 3.92
N ALA A 93 -9.92 -5.88 3.22
CA ALA A 93 -9.39 -7.10 3.81
C ALA A 93 -8.01 -7.38 3.21
N LYS A 94 -7.05 -7.78 4.04
CA LYS A 94 -5.66 -8.03 3.64
C LYS A 94 -5.15 -9.34 4.20
N LEU A 95 -4.40 -10.06 3.38
CA LEU A 95 -3.65 -11.24 3.73
C LEU A 95 -2.20 -11.05 3.29
N ASN A 96 -1.25 -11.25 4.21
CA ASN A 96 0.18 -11.25 3.92
C ASN A 96 0.80 -12.55 4.41
N LEU A 97 1.65 -13.15 3.59
CA LEU A 97 2.36 -14.38 3.87
C LEU A 97 3.86 -14.16 3.64
N PHE A 98 4.67 -14.52 4.64
CA PHE A 98 6.13 -14.45 4.56
C PHE A 98 6.72 -15.86 4.56
N LEU A 99 6.92 -16.41 3.37
CA LEU A 99 7.39 -17.78 3.16
C LEU A 99 8.88 -17.74 2.85
N SER A 100 9.71 -17.90 3.89
CA SER A 100 11.17 -17.71 3.78
C SER A 100 11.49 -16.31 3.20
N LYS A 101 12.10 -16.24 2.02
CA LYS A 101 12.42 -14.99 1.30
C LYS A 101 11.27 -14.42 0.47
N TRP A 102 10.21 -15.19 0.25
CA TRP A 102 9.05 -14.73 -0.52
C TRP A 102 8.06 -13.99 0.37
N VAL A 103 7.60 -12.85 -0.12
CA VAL A 103 6.54 -12.05 0.50
C VAL A 103 5.36 -12.01 -0.45
N LEU A 104 4.27 -12.65 -0.05
CA LEU A 104 3.03 -12.72 -0.83
C LEU A 104 1.96 -11.88 -0.15
N GLY A 105 1.20 -11.14 -0.95
CA GLY A 105 0.12 -10.29 -0.49
C GLY A 105 -1.13 -10.52 -1.34
N ALA A 106 -2.28 -10.54 -0.69
CA ALA A 106 -3.59 -10.49 -1.32
C ALA A 106 -4.47 -9.47 -0.59
N ASP A 107 -5.06 -8.54 -1.33
CA ASP A 107 -5.90 -7.49 -0.76
C ASP A 107 -7.20 -7.37 -1.54
N PHE A 108 -8.28 -7.19 -0.80
CA PHE A 108 -9.57 -6.78 -1.32
C PHE A 108 -9.90 -5.40 -0.74
N SER A 109 -10.38 -4.49 -1.58
CA SER A 109 -10.93 -3.22 -1.09
C SER A 109 -12.15 -2.80 -1.89
N ARG A 110 -13.06 -2.10 -1.22
CA ARG A 110 -14.27 -1.56 -1.82
C ARG A 110 -14.56 -0.17 -1.27
N ILE A 111 -14.73 0.77 -2.18
CA ILE A 111 -15.15 2.14 -1.89
C ILE A 111 -16.47 2.40 -2.59
N LYS A 112 -17.41 3.05 -1.89
CA LYS A 112 -18.67 3.54 -2.47
C LYS A 112 -18.85 5.02 -2.11
N GLY A 113 -19.29 5.82 -3.08
CA GLY A 113 -19.64 7.23 -2.91
C GLY A 113 -18.44 8.15 -3.09
N PHE A 114 -18.55 9.05 -4.05
CA PHE A 114 -17.54 10.07 -4.39
C PHE A 114 -18.25 11.41 -4.57
N TYR A 115 -17.63 12.49 -4.09
CA TYR A 115 -18.24 13.81 -3.98
C TYR A 115 -17.28 14.88 -4.50
N ALA A 116 -17.80 15.91 -5.17
CA ALA A 116 -16.96 17.02 -5.63
C ALA A 116 -16.58 17.93 -4.44
N GLN A 117 -15.31 18.35 -4.35
CA GLN A 117 -14.89 19.42 -3.44
C GLN A 117 -14.87 20.76 -4.19
N ASN A 118 -15.24 21.85 -3.51
CA ASN A 118 -15.26 23.23 -4.02
C ASN A 118 -16.27 23.55 -5.13
N ILE A 119 -17.53 23.16 -4.93
CA ILE A 119 -18.63 23.88 -5.57
C ILE A 119 -19.45 24.45 -4.43
N ASP A 120 -19.67 25.76 -4.47
CA ASP A 120 -20.67 26.46 -3.66
C ASP A 120 -21.92 25.56 -3.54
N LEU A 121 -22.53 25.48 -2.36
CA LEU A 121 -23.55 24.49 -1.96
C LEU A 121 -24.83 24.45 -2.84
N GLN A 122 -24.82 25.13 -3.98
CA GLN A 122 -25.93 25.39 -4.88
C GLN A 122 -25.99 24.48 -6.12
N ASN A 123 -25.01 23.60 -6.37
CA ASN A 123 -25.06 22.63 -7.50
C ASN A 123 -24.79 21.18 -7.06
N PRO A 124 -25.80 20.45 -6.55
CA PRO A 124 -25.71 19.04 -6.14
C PRO A 124 -25.59 18.04 -7.31
N ASP A 125 -25.68 18.47 -8.56
CA ASP A 125 -25.75 17.61 -9.75
C ASP A 125 -24.41 16.94 -10.15
N ARG A 126 -23.35 17.08 -9.34
CA ARG A 126 -22.01 16.53 -9.61
C ARG A 126 -21.51 15.53 -8.56
N ASP A 127 -22.40 15.07 -7.68
CA ASP A 127 -22.11 14.00 -6.72
C ASP A 127 -22.35 12.61 -7.34
N PHE A 128 -21.47 11.66 -7.04
CA PHE A 128 -21.56 10.27 -7.52
C PHE A 128 -21.73 9.31 -6.34
N PRO A 129 -22.90 9.32 -5.66
CA PRO A 129 -23.13 8.52 -4.45
C PRO A 129 -23.15 7.01 -4.75
N ASP A 130 -23.47 6.61 -5.99
CA ASP A 130 -23.54 5.21 -6.39
C ASP A 130 -22.26 4.66 -7.04
N LEU A 131 -21.31 5.54 -7.37
CA LEU A 131 -20.00 5.16 -7.88
C LEU A 131 -19.29 4.24 -6.90
N LYS A 132 -18.94 3.06 -7.38
CA LYS A 132 -18.28 1.99 -6.64
C LYS A 132 -16.97 1.64 -7.31
N SER A 133 -15.92 1.59 -6.50
CA SER A 133 -14.62 1.05 -6.91
C SER A 133 -14.32 -0.18 -6.07
N THR A 134 -14.26 -1.34 -6.72
CA THR A 134 -13.89 -2.62 -6.11
C THR A 134 -12.54 -3.05 -6.67
N SER A 135 -11.58 -3.33 -5.79
CA SER A 135 -10.21 -3.69 -6.16
C SER A 135 -9.79 -5.01 -5.52
N TYR A 136 -9.18 -5.88 -6.32
CA TYR A 136 -8.48 -7.08 -5.90
C TYR A 136 -7.02 -6.93 -6.29
N ARG A 137 -6.11 -7.07 -5.33
CA ARG A 137 -4.67 -6.95 -5.55
C ARG A 137 -3.98 -8.21 -5.10
N PHE A 138 -3.06 -8.70 -5.91
CA PHE A 138 -2.12 -9.76 -5.58
C PHE A 138 -0.71 -9.24 -5.79
N SER A 139 0.20 -9.54 -4.87
CA SER A 139 1.60 -9.14 -4.97
C SER A 139 2.53 -10.26 -4.54
N ALA A 140 3.68 -10.34 -5.18
CA ALA A 140 4.78 -11.21 -4.79
C ALA A 140 6.08 -10.39 -4.83
N GLY A 141 6.88 -10.49 -3.78
CA GLY A 141 8.20 -9.90 -3.69
C GLY A 141 9.22 -10.89 -3.17
N TYR A 142 10.49 -10.70 -3.50
CA TYR A 142 11.58 -11.55 -3.06
C TYR A 142 12.63 -10.76 -2.26
N LEU A 143 12.90 -11.18 -1.04
CA LEU A 143 13.87 -10.55 -0.15
C LEU A 143 15.29 -11.04 -0.48
N LEU A 144 16.16 -10.15 -0.96
CA LEU A 144 17.52 -10.54 -1.38
C LEU A 144 18.55 -10.53 -0.24
N ASN A 145 18.30 -9.78 0.84
CA ASN A 145 19.22 -9.66 1.97
C ASN A 145 18.59 -10.21 3.25
N ASP A 146 19.17 -11.28 3.79
CA ASP A 146 18.69 -11.95 5.00
C ASP A 146 18.99 -11.16 6.29
N ARG A 147 19.88 -10.18 6.22
CA ARG A 147 20.17 -9.26 7.32
C ARG A 147 19.14 -8.14 7.46
N PHE A 148 18.17 -8.05 6.54
CA PHE A 148 17.13 -7.04 6.57
C PHE A 148 15.80 -7.70 6.90
N SER A 149 15.11 -7.16 7.92
CA SER A 149 13.80 -7.64 8.30
C SER A 149 12.70 -6.81 7.65
N TYR A 150 12.19 -7.28 6.50
CA TYR A 150 10.98 -6.72 5.91
C TYR A 150 9.77 -6.91 6.85
N LYS A 151 9.78 -7.99 7.62
CA LYS A 151 8.80 -8.33 8.65
C LYS A 151 8.69 -7.26 9.75
N HIS A 152 9.80 -6.69 10.20
CA HIS A 152 9.82 -5.59 11.18
C HIS A 152 9.01 -4.39 10.68
N LEU A 153 9.03 -4.08 9.38
CA LEU A 153 8.30 -2.91 8.86
C LEU A 153 6.80 -3.13 8.73
N PHE A 154 6.37 -4.32 8.26
CA PHE A 154 4.99 -4.56 7.85
C PHE A 154 4.16 -5.38 8.84
N GLN A 155 4.73 -6.46 9.39
CA GLN A 155 4.05 -7.40 10.28
C GLN A 155 4.43 -7.25 11.77
N LEU A 156 5.59 -6.63 12.08
CA LEU A 156 6.13 -6.39 13.42
C LEU A 156 6.48 -7.66 14.23
N ASN A 157 6.55 -8.81 13.54
CA ASN A 157 6.91 -10.16 14.02
C ASN A 157 8.42 -10.43 14.08
N GLU A 158 9.21 -9.51 13.55
CA GLU A 158 10.64 -9.46 13.74
C GLU A 158 11.01 -8.05 14.18
N TRP A 159 12.13 -7.93 14.89
CA TRP A 159 12.70 -6.66 15.31
C TRP A 159 14.16 -6.62 14.88
N GLN A 160 14.46 -5.76 13.93
CA GLN A 160 15.81 -5.49 13.46
C GLN A 160 16.49 -4.49 14.39
N ARG A 161 17.63 -4.89 14.97
CA ARG A 161 18.42 -4.06 15.88
C ARG A 161 19.68 -3.48 15.24
N GLU A 162 20.08 -4.00 14.08
CA GLU A 162 21.19 -3.45 13.30
C GLU A 162 20.74 -2.81 11.99
N SER A 163 21.37 -1.70 11.61
CA SER A 163 21.05 -0.99 10.38
C SER A 163 21.36 -1.86 9.16
N SER A 164 20.37 -2.03 8.29
CA SER A 164 20.45 -2.93 7.13
C SER A 164 19.36 -2.59 6.14
N GLY A 165 19.58 -2.96 4.88
CA GLY A 165 18.65 -2.72 3.79
C GLY A 165 18.57 -3.89 2.83
N SER A 166 17.52 -3.92 2.00
CA SER A 166 17.38 -4.94 0.98
C SER A 166 16.76 -4.38 -0.29
N PHE A 167 17.24 -4.92 -1.41
CA PHE A 167 16.55 -4.83 -2.68
C PHE A 167 15.48 -5.92 -2.72
N ILE A 168 14.25 -5.52 -3.04
CA ILE A 168 13.07 -6.38 -3.09
C ILE A 168 12.41 -6.20 -4.46
N PRO A 169 12.82 -6.98 -5.48
CA PRO A 169 12.08 -7.06 -6.72
C PRO A 169 10.67 -7.58 -6.43
N SER A 170 9.67 -6.85 -6.93
CA SER A 170 8.27 -7.19 -6.69
C SER A 170 7.44 -7.11 -7.95
N PHE A 171 6.42 -7.96 -8.02
CA PHE A 171 5.38 -7.97 -9.02
C PHE A 171 4.03 -7.78 -8.35
N THR A 172 3.12 -7.08 -9.02
CA THR A 172 1.74 -6.86 -8.57
C THR A 172 0.80 -7.05 -9.74
N TYR A 173 -0.25 -7.83 -9.51
CA TYR A 173 -1.44 -7.88 -10.34
C TYR A 173 -2.59 -7.19 -9.60
N ARG A 174 -3.32 -6.28 -10.26
CA ARG A 174 -4.49 -5.64 -9.67
C ARG A 174 -5.65 -5.64 -10.66
N TYR A 175 -6.79 -6.13 -10.21
CA TYR A 175 -8.04 -6.03 -10.93
C TYR A 175 -8.93 -5.01 -10.24
N ASN A 176 -9.36 -3.97 -10.97
CA ASN A 176 -10.30 -2.97 -10.49
C ASN A 176 -11.57 -3.03 -11.32
N ARG A 177 -12.72 -3.00 -10.64
CA ARG A 177 -14.03 -2.82 -11.24
C ARG A 177 -14.61 -1.51 -10.74
N ILE A 178 -14.76 -0.56 -11.64
CA ILE A 178 -15.43 0.71 -11.40
C ILE A 178 -16.85 0.57 -11.97
N SER A 179 -17.86 0.96 -11.21
CA SER A 179 -19.23 0.97 -11.72
C SER A 179 -20.05 2.07 -11.11
N ASP A 180 -20.94 2.64 -11.92
CA ASP A 180 -21.83 3.72 -11.54
C ASP A 180 -23.20 3.57 -12.20
N PHE A 181 -24.14 4.43 -11.81
CA PHE A 181 -25.41 4.62 -12.51
C PHE A 181 -25.47 6.05 -13.05
N ILE A 182 -25.59 6.19 -14.38
CA ILE A 182 -25.69 7.48 -15.08
C ILE A 182 -27.01 7.44 -15.85
N ASP A 183 -27.91 8.38 -15.60
CA ASP A 183 -29.24 8.47 -16.23
C ASP A 183 -30.09 7.19 -16.14
N GLY A 184 -29.89 6.41 -15.07
CA GLY A 184 -30.58 5.13 -14.84
C GLY A 184 -29.87 3.90 -15.43
N ASP A 185 -28.90 4.11 -16.32
CA ASP A 185 -28.10 3.05 -16.94
C ASP A 185 -26.83 2.75 -16.16
N LYS A 186 -26.52 1.45 -16.03
CA LYS A 186 -25.37 0.99 -15.28
C LYS A 186 -24.12 0.97 -16.16
N VAL A 187 -23.18 1.85 -15.88
CA VAL A 187 -21.88 1.87 -16.57
C VAL A 187 -20.85 1.09 -15.77
N VAL A 188 -20.06 0.24 -16.44
CA VAL A 188 -19.03 -0.59 -15.80
C VAL A 188 -17.72 -0.53 -16.57
N GLN A 189 -16.64 -0.30 -15.85
CA GLN A 189 -15.28 -0.38 -16.38
C GLN A 189 -14.45 -1.39 -15.60
N HIS A 190 -13.69 -2.19 -16.32
CA HIS A 190 -12.78 -3.20 -15.82
C HIS A 190 -11.35 -2.84 -16.17
N ASN A 191 -10.48 -2.79 -15.16
CA ASN A 191 -9.07 -2.48 -15.32
C ASN A 191 -8.22 -3.61 -14.75
N SER A 192 -7.37 -4.21 -15.56
CA SER A 192 -6.38 -5.20 -15.15
C SER A 192 -4.98 -4.62 -15.27
N ASP A 193 -4.30 -4.45 -14.14
CA ASP A 193 -2.98 -3.86 -14.03
C ASP A 193 -1.94 -4.94 -13.71
N PHE A 194 -0.87 -4.95 -14.49
CA PHE A 194 0.33 -5.74 -14.24
C PHE A 194 1.48 -4.78 -14.00
N THR A 195 2.13 -4.86 -12.84
CA THR A 195 3.16 -3.88 -12.44
C THR A 195 4.36 -4.57 -11.84
N LEU A 196 5.54 -4.26 -12.39
CA LEU A 196 6.82 -4.52 -11.76
C LEU A 196 7.18 -3.31 -10.89
N SER A 197 7.58 -3.57 -9.66
CA SER A 197 7.88 -2.55 -8.64
C SER A 197 9.11 -2.97 -7.85
N PRO A 198 10.31 -2.98 -8.46
CA PRO A 198 11.53 -3.15 -7.69
C PRO A 198 11.62 -2.05 -6.63
N ALA A 199 12.04 -2.41 -5.43
CA ALA A 199 12.13 -1.49 -4.31
C ALA A 199 13.43 -1.68 -3.56
N TYR A 200 14.02 -0.60 -3.07
CA TYR A 200 15.10 -0.67 -2.10
C TYR A 200 14.64 -0.05 -0.79
N TYR A 201 14.76 -0.82 0.29
CA TYR A 201 14.48 -0.40 1.65
C TYR A 201 15.80 -0.34 2.42
N TYR A 202 15.95 0.65 3.28
CA TYR A 202 17.06 0.70 4.22
C TYR A 202 16.57 1.15 5.59
N THR A 203 16.76 0.33 6.61
CA THR A 203 16.41 0.67 7.99
C THR A 203 17.66 1.11 8.72
N TRP A 204 17.65 2.35 9.23
CA TRP A 204 18.58 2.78 10.26
C TRP A 204 17.98 2.44 11.63
N CYS A 205 18.67 1.60 12.40
CA CYS A 205 18.37 1.37 13.81
C CYS A 205 19.07 2.48 14.60
N VAL A 206 18.27 3.33 15.25
CA VAL A 206 18.71 4.48 16.03
C VAL A 206 18.44 4.18 17.49
N ASP A 207 19.46 4.33 18.33
CA ASP A 207 19.44 3.79 19.68
C ASP A 207 19.02 2.31 19.70
N GLN A 208 18.63 1.78 20.85
CA GLN A 208 18.28 0.36 20.96
C GLN A 208 16.91 0.03 20.37
N ASN A 209 15.96 0.97 20.33
CA ASN A 209 14.55 0.69 20.05
C ASN A 209 13.92 1.53 18.94
N TRP A 210 14.60 2.57 18.44
CA TRP A 210 14.05 3.44 17.41
C TRP A 210 14.56 3.04 16.03
N PHE A 211 13.79 3.35 15.01
CA PHE A 211 14.23 3.14 13.65
C PHE A 211 13.61 4.15 12.70
N VAL A 212 14.30 4.35 11.58
CA VAL A 212 13.80 5.08 10.43
C VAL A 212 14.16 4.34 9.15
N THR A 213 13.18 4.21 8.26
CA THR A 213 13.28 3.41 7.05
C THR A 213 12.66 4.15 5.86
N PRO A 214 13.48 4.80 5.03
CA PRO A 214 13.06 5.16 3.69
C PRO A 214 13.01 3.93 2.78
N ALA A 215 12.17 4.02 1.77
CA ALA A 215 12.16 3.12 0.65
C ALA A 215 11.77 3.86 -0.63
N ILE A 216 12.42 3.49 -1.72
CA ILE A 216 12.12 3.98 -3.06
C ILE A 216 11.76 2.79 -3.95
N SER A 217 10.76 2.97 -4.80
CA SER A 217 10.33 1.96 -5.73
C SER A 217 9.81 2.58 -7.03
N PRO A 218 10.60 2.59 -8.10
CA PRO A 218 10.06 2.86 -9.42
C PRO A 218 9.11 1.75 -9.83
N LYS A 219 8.07 2.12 -10.59
CA LYS A 219 7.02 1.21 -11.05
C LYS A 219 6.92 1.27 -12.56
N PHE A 220 6.81 0.10 -13.18
CA PHE A 220 6.61 -0.04 -14.62
C PHE A 220 5.55 -1.11 -14.84
N GLY A 221 4.57 -0.85 -15.69
CA GLY A 221 3.48 -1.79 -15.86
C GLY A 221 2.64 -1.57 -17.09
N MET A 222 1.64 -2.43 -17.26
CA MET A 222 0.64 -2.36 -18.30
C MET A 222 -0.75 -2.41 -17.68
N ARG A 223 -1.65 -1.55 -18.15
CA ARG A 223 -3.07 -1.55 -17.81
C ARG A 223 -3.88 -1.97 -19.02
N PHE A 224 -4.73 -2.97 -18.85
CA PHE A 224 -5.77 -3.33 -19.82
C PHE A 224 -7.09 -2.81 -19.28
N SER A 225 -7.68 -1.84 -19.99
CA SER A 225 -8.97 -1.26 -19.67
C SER A 225 -10.03 -1.77 -20.64
N LYS A 226 -11.19 -2.15 -20.12
CA LYS A 226 -12.35 -2.56 -20.91
C LYS A 226 -13.61 -1.93 -20.33
N ASP A 227 -14.38 -1.28 -21.19
CA ASP A 227 -15.78 -0.92 -20.96
C ASP A 227 -16.67 -1.65 -21.97
N ASP A 228 -17.95 -1.30 -22.05
CA ASP A 228 -18.94 -1.96 -22.92
C ASP A 228 -18.65 -1.74 -24.42
N THR A 229 -17.93 -0.68 -24.77
CA THR A 229 -17.69 -0.25 -26.15
C THR A 229 -16.24 -0.41 -26.60
N ASN A 230 -15.29 -0.24 -25.68
CA ASN A 230 -13.88 -0.05 -25.97
C ASN A 230 -12.97 -0.97 -25.14
N LYS A 231 -11.83 -1.28 -25.74
CA LYS A 231 -10.71 -1.97 -25.09
C LYS A 231 -9.45 -1.17 -25.37
N GLU A 232 -8.78 -0.74 -24.32
CA GLU A 232 -7.56 0.04 -24.43
C GLU A 232 -6.44 -0.60 -23.59
N THR A 233 -5.20 -0.46 -24.06
CA THR A 233 -4.01 -0.93 -23.34
C THR A 233 -3.07 0.25 -23.15
N TYR A 234 -2.64 0.48 -21.91
CA TYR A 234 -1.77 1.58 -21.56
C TYR A 234 -0.49 1.09 -20.92
N PHE A 235 0.62 1.73 -21.29
CA PHE A 235 1.83 1.64 -20.49
C PHE A 235 1.71 2.56 -19.28
N THR A 236 2.07 2.04 -18.11
CA THR A 236 2.02 2.75 -16.84
C THR A 236 3.42 2.87 -16.27
N ARG A 237 3.73 4.06 -15.76
CA ARG A 237 4.96 4.35 -15.03
C ARG A 237 4.57 4.95 -13.70
N GLY A 238 5.34 4.71 -12.68
CA GLY A 238 5.09 5.31 -11.39
C GLY A 238 6.32 5.33 -10.54
N PHE A 239 6.15 5.95 -9.40
CA PHE A 239 7.17 6.03 -8.38
C PHE A 239 6.49 5.98 -7.03
N ASN A 240 7.08 5.21 -6.13
CA ASN A 240 6.67 5.16 -4.74
C ASN A 240 7.86 5.52 -3.85
N PHE A 241 7.63 6.50 -3.00
CA PHE A 241 8.50 6.78 -1.87
C PHE A 241 7.74 6.45 -0.59
N ARG A 242 8.38 5.71 0.30
CA ARG A 242 7.87 5.39 1.63
C ARG A 242 8.89 5.87 2.65
N LEU A 243 8.42 6.50 3.71
CA LEU A 243 9.22 6.80 4.88
C LEU A 243 8.47 6.26 6.10
N GLN A 244 9.11 5.39 6.86
CA GLN A 244 8.57 4.87 8.11
C GLN A 244 9.53 5.20 9.23
N PHE A 245 9.01 5.58 10.38
CA PHE A 245 9.78 5.67 11.61
C PHE A 245 8.95 5.15 12.77
N GLY A 246 9.62 4.68 13.81
CA GLY A 246 8.91 4.14 14.95
C GLY A 246 9.82 3.65 16.04
N PHE A 247 9.14 3.17 17.07
CA PHE A 247 9.69 2.53 18.25
C PHE A 247 9.25 1.07 18.26
N THR A 248 10.18 0.16 18.55
CA THR A 248 9.91 -1.25 18.76
C THR A 248 10.66 -1.74 20.00
N ASN A 249 9.95 -2.41 20.90
CA ASN A 249 10.55 -3.24 21.95
C ASN A 249 9.87 -4.63 21.94
N GLU A 250 10.09 -5.44 22.98
CA GLU A 250 9.54 -6.80 23.05
C GLU A 250 7.99 -6.85 23.13
N ARG A 251 7.34 -5.86 23.74
CA ARG A 251 5.89 -5.89 24.01
C ARG A 251 5.05 -4.99 23.11
N VAL A 252 5.62 -3.87 22.69
CA VAL A 252 4.92 -2.85 21.92
C VAL A 252 5.73 -2.41 20.70
N ALA A 253 5.01 -1.93 19.69
CA ALA A 253 5.58 -1.16 18.61
C ALA A 253 4.63 -0.03 18.23
N ALA A 254 5.17 1.14 17.94
CA ALA A 254 4.39 2.31 17.55
C ALA A 254 5.19 3.14 16.55
N GLY A 255 4.49 3.87 15.68
CA GLY A 255 5.18 4.72 14.75
C GLY A 255 4.28 5.36 13.71
N ALA A 256 4.93 5.97 12.73
CA ALA A 256 4.29 6.63 11.62
C ALA A 256 4.86 6.14 10.30
N THR A 257 4.02 6.13 9.28
CA THR A 257 4.38 5.77 7.92
C THR A 257 3.80 6.78 6.97
N PHE A 258 4.66 7.39 6.17
CA PHE A 258 4.33 8.28 5.08
C PHE A 258 4.59 7.55 3.78
N THR A 259 3.65 7.61 2.85
CA THR A 259 3.81 7.02 1.53
C THR A 259 3.32 8.01 0.49
N PHE A 260 4.23 8.37 -0.41
CA PHE A 260 3.97 9.14 -1.60
C PHE A 260 3.94 8.19 -2.79
N GLU A 261 2.87 8.21 -3.56
CA GLU A 261 2.72 7.40 -4.76
C GLU A 261 2.31 8.32 -5.91
N SER A 262 3.15 8.39 -6.94
CA SER A 262 2.84 9.06 -8.20
C SER A 262 2.71 8.00 -9.28
N ASN A 263 1.59 8.01 -9.99
CA ASN A 263 1.34 7.11 -11.10
C ASN A 263 1.07 7.95 -12.36
N ASN A 264 1.97 7.89 -13.32
CA ASN A 264 1.81 8.49 -14.64
C ASN A 264 1.33 7.43 -15.63
N ILE A 265 0.16 7.67 -16.20
CA ILE A 265 -0.40 6.87 -17.30
C ILE A 265 -0.29 7.74 -18.54
N ASN A 266 0.33 7.24 -19.61
CA ASN A 266 0.35 7.94 -20.89
C ASN A 266 -1.08 7.96 -21.46
N TYR A 267 -1.79 9.08 -21.30
CA TYR A 267 -3.20 9.24 -21.70
C TYR A 267 -3.32 9.86 -23.10
N ARG A 268 -4.07 9.18 -23.98
CA ARG A 268 -4.63 9.71 -25.24
C ARG A 268 -6.16 9.55 -25.31
N SER A 269 -6.83 9.29 -24.19
CA SER A 269 -8.29 9.10 -24.10
C SER A 269 -8.88 9.95 -22.97
N THR A 270 -10.16 10.28 -23.05
CA THR A 270 -10.80 11.44 -22.42
C THR A 270 -11.14 11.28 -20.93
N ARG A 271 -10.79 10.15 -20.29
CA ARG A 271 -11.13 9.89 -18.88
C ARG A 271 -9.92 9.45 -18.06
N SER A 272 -9.24 10.40 -17.39
CA SER A 272 -7.98 10.17 -16.66
C SER A 272 -8.13 9.98 -15.15
N THR A 273 -8.19 8.73 -14.67
CA THR A 273 -8.12 8.44 -13.22
C THR A 273 -6.68 8.55 -12.72
N ILE A 274 -6.29 9.72 -12.21
CA ILE A 274 -5.05 9.93 -11.46
C ILE A 274 -5.28 9.48 -10.02
N ASN A 275 -4.92 8.24 -9.69
CA ASN A 275 -5.03 7.71 -8.33
C ASN A 275 -3.74 7.98 -7.55
N ASP A 276 -3.55 9.24 -7.16
CA ASP A 276 -2.47 9.63 -6.25
C ASP A 276 -2.88 9.22 -4.83
N ARG A 277 -2.23 8.17 -4.31
CA ARG A 277 -2.53 7.59 -2.98
C ARG A 277 -1.50 8.03 -1.96
N ASN A 278 -1.45 9.33 -1.72
CA ASN A 278 -0.71 9.85 -0.59
C ASN A 278 -1.41 9.42 0.69
N HIS A 279 -0.69 8.71 1.56
CA HIS A 279 -1.23 8.36 2.86
C HIS A 279 -0.21 8.52 3.97
N ALA A 280 -0.70 9.12 5.05
CA ALA A 280 -0.02 9.18 6.34
C ALA A 280 -0.75 8.22 7.28
N GLN A 281 0.00 7.35 7.94
CA GLN A 281 -0.52 6.35 8.86
C GLN A 281 0.18 6.47 10.20
N LEU A 282 -0.60 6.49 11.27
CA LEU A 282 -0.11 6.22 12.63
C LEU A 282 -0.51 4.81 13.02
N TYR A 283 0.37 4.10 13.73
CA TYR A 283 0.07 2.76 14.20
C TYR A 283 0.55 2.53 15.63
N PHE A 284 -0.18 1.66 16.32
CA PHE A 284 0.18 1.10 17.61
C PHE A 284 -0.08 -0.40 17.57
N ALA A 285 0.86 -1.18 18.08
CA ALA A 285 0.81 -2.62 18.13
C ALA A 285 1.19 -3.15 19.50
N TYR A 286 0.49 -4.19 19.93
CA TYR A 286 0.74 -4.90 21.17
C TYR A 286 0.91 -6.39 20.91
N ARG A 287 1.85 -7.01 21.63
CA ARG A 287 2.24 -8.41 21.51
C ARG A 287 1.66 -9.24 22.64
N PHE A 288 0.67 -10.05 22.31
CA PHE A 288 0.07 -11.02 23.21
C PHE A 288 0.75 -12.37 23.03
N ASN A 289 0.84 -13.17 24.10
CA ASN A 289 1.25 -14.56 23.94
C ASN A 289 0.24 -15.28 23.03
N ALA A 290 0.72 -16.00 22.03
CA ALA A 290 -0.18 -16.66 21.10
C ALA A 290 -1.00 -17.75 21.82
N PRO A 291 -2.32 -17.84 21.55
CA PRO A 291 -3.15 -18.88 22.14
C PRO A 291 -2.77 -20.26 21.59
N LYS A 292 -2.86 -21.30 22.45
CA LYS A 292 -2.43 -22.67 22.10
C LYS A 292 -3.07 -23.23 20.83
N PHE A 293 -4.33 -22.88 20.55
CA PHE A 293 -4.99 -23.35 19.32
C PHE A 293 -4.30 -22.80 18.07
N LEU A 294 -3.93 -21.52 18.08
CA LEU A 294 -3.28 -20.84 16.96
C LEU A 294 -1.88 -21.41 16.73
N GLN A 295 -1.13 -21.62 17.82
CA GLN A 295 0.18 -22.28 17.78
C GLN A 295 0.09 -23.63 17.08
N ARG A 296 -0.81 -24.51 17.53
CA ARG A 296 -1.00 -25.86 16.95
C ARG A 296 -1.41 -25.84 15.48
N THR A 297 -2.36 -24.97 15.10
CA THR A 297 -2.82 -24.86 13.71
C THR A 297 -1.68 -24.44 12.80
N VAL A 298 -0.92 -23.43 13.20
CA VAL A 298 0.16 -22.88 12.38
C VAL A 298 1.33 -23.85 12.29
N GLU A 299 1.71 -24.51 13.39
CA GLU A 299 2.72 -25.58 13.37
C GLU A 299 2.34 -26.75 12.46
N SER A 300 1.06 -27.10 12.39
CA SER A 300 0.58 -28.13 11.46
C SER A 300 0.75 -27.70 10.00
N ILE A 301 0.55 -26.41 9.69
CA ILE A 301 0.75 -25.86 8.36
C ILE A 301 2.26 -25.84 8.04
N GLU A 302 3.10 -25.36 8.95
CA GLU A 302 4.55 -25.33 8.78
C GLU A 302 5.10 -26.72 8.46
N ARG A 303 4.69 -27.73 9.24
CA ARG A 303 5.10 -29.13 9.01
C ARG A 303 4.65 -29.68 7.66
N LYS A 304 3.44 -29.32 7.21
CA LYS A 304 2.88 -29.82 5.94
C LYS A 304 3.59 -29.20 4.73
N PHE A 305 4.01 -27.94 4.83
CA PHE A 305 4.59 -27.19 3.72
C PHE A 305 6.13 -27.03 3.82
N GLY A 306 6.76 -27.56 4.87
CA GLY A 306 8.22 -27.49 5.07
C GLY A 306 8.72 -26.07 5.32
N LEU A 307 7.94 -25.27 6.06
CA LEU A 307 8.22 -23.86 6.36
C LEU A 307 8.98 -23.65 7.66
#